data_AF-A0A8H9IF45-F1
#
_entry.id   AF-A0A8H9IF45-F1
#
_cell.length_a   1.000
_cell.length_b   1.000
_cell.length_c   1.000
_cell.angle_alpha   90.00
_cell.angle_beta   90.00
_cell.angle_gamma   90.00
#
_symmetry.space_group_name_H-M   'P 1'
#
loop_
_entity.id
_entity.type
_entity.pdbx_description
1 polymer ?
#
loop_
_entity_poly.entity_id
_entity_poly.type
_entity_poly.pdbx_seq_one_letter_code
_entity_poly.pdbx_strand_id
1 'polypeptide(L)'
;MSNSLFDDNGMYHSDFKGTQRSCYRGMKVRVYRNLNKPQYYSILALEGPDKRKVVGYAKSVKIIDVKFIVSAKSRARVLNEKSRNVHAFCEGFLNDIYSEQIQFTSPKIEVSYNPYFQGYFFKTSDKSEVEPFAKSLVLQHSCGYI
;
A
#
# COMPACT_ATOMS: atom_id res chain seq x y z
N MET A 1 -18.55 12.79 8.30
CA MET A 1 -18.85 11.75 7.29
C MET A 1 -17.60 10.92 7.10
N SER A 2 -17.70 9.61 7.26
CA SER A 2 -16.57 8.70 7.04
C SER A 2 -16.30 8.63 5.53
N ASN A 3 -15.11 9.02 5.08
CA ASN A 3 -14.69 8.89 3.67
C ASN A 3 -14.25 7.45 3.32
N SER A 4 -14.63 6.47 4.15
CA SER A 4 -14.38 5.05 3.93
C SER A 4 -15.05 4.61 2.63
N LEU A 5 -14.35 3.82 1.84
CA LEU A 5 -14.91 3.12 0.68
C LEU A 5 -15.56 1.79 1.06
N PHE A 6 -15.29 1.25 2.25
CA PHE A 6 -16.02 0.10 2.77
C PHE A 6 -17.45 0.47 3.12
N ASP A 7 -18.40 -0.40 2.75
CA ASP A 7 -19.79 -0.34 3.15
C ASP A 7 -19.99 -0.71 4.64
N ASP A 8 -21.24 -0.70 5.10
CA ASP A 8 -21.61 -1.00 6.48
C ASP A 8 -21.27 -2.45 6.89
N ASN A 9 -21.09 -3.36 5.92
CA ASN A 9 -20.66 -4.73 6.14
C ASN A 9 -19.11 -4.87 6.14
N GLY A 10 -18.38 -3.78 5.96
CA GLY A 10 -16.93 -3.80 5.85
C GLY A 10 -16.41 -4.35 4.52
N MET A 11 -17.24 -4.34 3.47
CA MET A 11 -16.96 -4.85 2.13
C MET A 11 -16.72 -3.71 1.14
N TYR A 12 -15.81 -3.91 0.20
CA TYR A 12 -15.59 -3.01 -0.92
C TYR A 12 -15.56 -3.81 -2.20
N HIS A 13 -16.30 -3.34 -3.21
CA HIS A 13 -16.41 -3.95 -4.52
C HIS A 13 -15.80 -3.04 -5.57
N SER A 14 -15.05 -3.61 -6.50
CA SER A 14 -14.50 -2.87 -7.63
C SER A 14 -14.62 -3.65 -8.93
N ASP A 15 -14.83 -2.89 -10.01
CA ASP A 15 -14.92 -3.43 -11.36
C ASP A 15 -13.56 -3.40 -12.06
N PHE A 16 -13.16 -4.54 -12.61
CA PHE A 16 -12.02 -4.66 -13.50
C PHE A 16 -12.47 -5.22 -14.85
N LYS A 17 -12.90 -4.33 -15.75
CA LYS A 17 -13.34 -4.67 -17.12
C LYS A 17 -14.48 -5.70 -17.10
N GLY A 18 -15.51 -5.45 -16.28
CA GLY A 18 -16.67 -6.33 -16.12
C GLY A 18 -16.44 -7.53 -15.19
N THR A 19 -15.24 -7.70 -14.65
CA THR A 19 -14.99 -8.66 -13.58
C THR A 19 -15.07 -7.95 -12.23
N GLN A 20 -16.11 -8.27 -11.46
CA GLN A 20 -16.21 -7.81 -10.08
C GLN A 20 -15.19 -8.51 -9.20
N ARG A 21 -14.53 -7.74 -8.34
CA ARG A 21 -13.63 -8.21 -7.29
C ARG A 21 -13.97 -7.50 -6.00
N SER A 22 -13.61 -8.11 -4.88
CA SER A 22 -13.86 -7.50 -3.58
C SER A 22 -12.69 -7.63 -2.63
N CYS A 23 -12.67 -6.71 -1.66
CA CYS A 23 -11.88 -6.85 -0.45
C CYS A 23 -12.75 -6.50 0.77
N TYR A 24 -12.25 -6.86 1.95
CA TYR A 24 -12.94 -6.67 3.20
C TYR A 24 -11.96 -6.30 4.32
N ARG A 25 -12.47 -5.72 5.41
CA ARG A 25 -11.67 -5.42 6.60
C ARG A 25 -11.11 -6.72 7.20
N GLY A 26 -9.82 -6.74 7.50
CA GLY A 26 -9.08 -7.93 7.96
C GLY A 26 -8.50 -8.78 6.84
N MET A 27 -8.78 -8.48 5.55
CA MET A 27 -8.22 -9.25 4.44
C MET A 27 -6.69 -9.09 4.38
N LYS A 28 -5.96 -10.20 4.24
CA LYS A 28 -4.51 -10.18 4.02
C LYS A 28 -4.17 -9.66 2.61
N VAL A 29 -3.38 -8.59 2.55
CA VAL A 29 -3.08 -7.87 1.30
C VAL A 29 -1.62 -7.46 1.19
N ARG A 30 -1.20 -7.17 -0.05
CA ARG A 30 -0.06 -6.29 -0.35
C ARG A 30 -0.58 -4.98 -0.93
N VAL A 31 -0.08 -3.87 -0.39
CA VAL A 31 -0.37 -2.53 -0.89
C VAL A 31 0.90 -1.93 -1.47
N TYR A 32 0.79 -1.30 -2.64
CA TYR A 32 1.91 -0.66 -3.32
C TYR A 32 1.45 0.50 -4.20
N ARG A 33 2.37 1.42 -4.51
CA ARG A 33 2.10 2.56 -5.39
C ARG A 33 1.67 2.09 -6.78
N ASN A 34 0.55 2.58 -7.29
CA ASN A 34 0.18 2.33 -8.67
C ASN A 34 1.09 3.16 -9.61
N LEU A 35 1.92 2.50 -10.40
CA LEU A 35 2.88 3.18 -11.29
C LEU A 35 2.21 3.84 -12.51
N ASN A 36 1.00 3.38 -12.89
CA ASN A 36 0.23 3.91 -14.01
C ASN A 36 -0.71 5.04 -13.57
N LYS A 37 -1.16 5.01 -12.31
CA LYS A 37 -2.01 6.05 -11.71
C LYS A 37 -1.45 6.46 -10.35
N PRO A 38 -0.38 7.27 -10.31
CA PRO A 38 0.33 7.56 -9.08
C PRO A 38 -0.57 8.07 -7.96
N GLN A 39 -1.62 8.83 -8.22
CA GLN A 39 -2.55 9.26 -7.17
C GLN A 39 -3.23 8.12 -6.38
N TYR A 40 -3.11 6.85 -6.81
CA TYR A 40 -3.66 5.68 -6.13
C TYR A 40 -2.59 4.70 -5.64
N TYR A 41 -2.95 3.96 -4.60
CA TYR A 41 -2.34 2.69 -4.24
C TYR A 41 -3.15 1.54 -4.83
N SER A 42 -2.44 0.47 -5.23
CA SER A 42 -3.05 -0.80 -5.64
C SER A 42 -3.11 -1.74 -4.45
N ILE A 43 -4.25 -2.40 -4.27
CA ILE A 43 -4.48 -3.37 -3.19
C ILE A 43 -4.52 -4.76 -3.83
N LEU A 44 -3.52 -5.59 -3.53
CA LEU A 44 -3.38 -6.94 -4.06
C LEU A 44 -3.79 -7.96 -3.01
N ALA A 45 -4.77 -8.80 -3.32
CA ALA A 45 -5.22 -9.85 -2.44
C ALA A 45 -4.15 -10.94 -2.29
N LEU A 46 -3.89 -11.38 -1.04
CA LEU A 46 -3.01 -12.53 -0.76
C LEU A 46 -3.79 -13.80 -0.40
N GLU A 47 -5.11 -13.69 -0.27
CA GLU A 47 -6.03 -14.76 0.08
C GLU A 47 -7.38 -14.60 -0.64
N GLY A 48 -8.29 -15.54 -0.42
CA GLY A 48 -9.61 -15.53 -1.02
C GLY A 48 -9.63 -15.85 -2.53
N PRO A 49 -10.80 -15.69 -3.17
CA PRO A 49 -11.02 -16.08 -4.57
C PRO A 49 -10.21 -15.22 -5.57
N ASP A 50 -9.85 -14.00 -5.18
CA ASP A 50 -9.07 -13.06 -5.99
C ASP A 50 -7.58 -13.04 -5.62
N LYS A 51 -7.08 -14.06 -4.94
CA LYS A 51 -5.66 -14.19 -4.57
C LYS A 51 -4.72 -13.94 -5.77
N ARG A 52 -3.71 -13.09 -5.54
CA ARG A 52 -2.75 -12.57 -6.52
C ARG A 52 -3.34 -11.64 -7.59
N LYS A 53 -4.56 -11.13 -7.39
CA LYS A 53 -5.15 -10.09 -8.24
C LYS A 53 -5.29 -8.79 -7.46
N VAL A 54 -5.27 -7.66 -8.19
CA VAL A 54 -5.60 -6.36 -7.61
C VAL A 54 -7.11 -6.32 -7.42
N VAL A 55 -7.55 -5.99 -6.21
CA VAL A 55 -8.96 -5.99 -5.76
C VAL A 55 -9.49 -4.59 -5.44
N GLY A 56 -8.65 -3.56 -5.60
CA GLY A 56 -9.07 -2.18 -5.43
C GLY A 56 -7.96 -1.18 -5.66
N TYR A 57 -8.37 0.08 -5.84
CA TYR A 57 -7.50 1.25 -5.84
C TYR A 57 -8.04 2.27 -4.86
N ALA A 58 -7.16 2.90 -4.07
CA ALA A 58 -7.56 3.94 -3.12
C ALA A 58 -6.47 5.01 -3.01
N LYS A 59 -6.85 6.26 -2.70
CA LYS A 59 -5.89 7.35 -2.48
C LYS A 59 -5.20 7.20 -1.13
N SER A 60 -5.93 6.70 -0.14
CA SER A 60 -5.38 6.32 1.16
C SER A 60 -5.76 4.89 1.54
N VAL A 61 -4.80 4.13 2.07
CA VAL A 61 -4.99 2.75 2.52
C VAL A 61 -4.41 2.59 3.92
N LYS A 62 -5.23 2.13 4.86
CA LYS A 62 -4.80 1.81 6.21
C LYS A 62 -4.68 0.30 6.37
N ILE A 63 -3.50 -0.16 6.76
CA ILE A 63 -3.20 -1.57 7.05
C ILE A 63 -2.63 -1.71 8.47
N ILE A 64 -2.81 -2.88 9.07
CA ILE A 64 -2.27 -3.25 10.38
C ILE A 64 -1.39 -4.49 10.27
N ASP A 65 -0.55 -4.71 11.29
CA ASP A 65 0.47 -5.78 11.35
C ASP A 65 1.31 -5.84 10.07
N VAL A 66 1.94 -4.71 9.79
CA VAL A 66 2.57 -4.38 8.52
C VAL A 66 3.97 -4.96 8.47
N LYS A 67 4.32 -5.56 7.34
CA LYS A 67 5.66 -5.93 6.95
C LYS A 67 6.09 -5.12 5.72
N PHE A 68 7.24 -4.45 5.81
CA PHE A 68 7.84 -3.78 4.68
C PHE A 68 8.64 -4.78 3.84
N ILE A 69 8.39 -4.80 2.53
CA ILE A 69 9.00 -5.78 1.62
C ILE A 69 9.57 -5.07 0.40
N VAL A 70 10.87 -5.25 0.15
CA VAL A 70 11.53 -4.86 -1.09
C VAL A 70 12.07 -6.09 -1.80
N SER A 71 11.66 -6.31 -3.05
CA SER A 71 12.21 -7.38 -3.88
C SER A 71 13.55 -6.93 -4.46
N ALA A 72 14.66 -7.45 -3.92
CA ALA A 72 16.02 -7.15 -4.39
C ALA A 72 16.21 -7.43 -5.89
N LYS A 73 15.67 -8.56 -6.38
CA LYS A 73 15.71 -8.93 -7.81
C LYS A 73 14.98 -7.91 -8.68
N SER A 74 13.78 -7.51 -8.29
CA SER A 74 12.99 -6.53 -9.05
C SER A 74 13.59 -5.12 -8.94
N ARG A 75 14.20 -4.75 -7.81
CA ARG A 75 14.97 -3.51 -7.66
C ARG A 75 16.19 -3.48 -8.58
N ALA A 76 16.94 -4.58 -8.67
CA ALA A 76 18.09 -4.68 -9.57
C ALA A 76 17.69 -4.43 -11.04
N ARG A 77 16.53 -4.94 -11.47
CA ARG A 77 15.98 -4.65 -12.81
C ARG A 77 15.71 -3.16 -13.02
N VAL A 78 15.06 -2.47 -12.06
CA VAL A 78 14.88 -0.99 -12.12
C VAL A 78 16.22 -0.28 -12.31
N LEU A 79 17.23 -0.69 -11.55
CA LEU A 79 18.53 -0.02 -11.58
C LEU A 79 19.28 -0.23 -12.90
N ASN A 80 19.19 -1.43 -13.47
CA ASN A 80 19.87 -1.82 -14.70
C ASN A 80 19.13 -1.31 -15.94
N GLU A 81 17.83 -1.60 -16.04
CA GLU A 81 17.02 -1.34 -17.23
C GLU A 81 16.41 0.07 -17.23
N LYS A 82 16.48 0.79 -16.10
CA LYS A 82 15.80 2.08 -15.89
C LYS A 82 14.28 2.01 -16.14
N SER A 83 13.71 0.82 -16.02
CA SER A 83 12.29 0.55 -16.26
C SER A 83 11.47 0.68 -14.97
N ARG A 84 10.21 1.11 -15.10
CA ARG A 84 9.28 1.21 -13.97
C ARG A 84 8.65 -0.15 -13.71
N ASN A 85 9.09 -0.84 -12.66
CA ASN A 85 8.43 -2.04 -12.15
C ASN A 85 8.13 -1.94 -10.66
N VAL A 86 7.06 -2.59 -10.22
CA VAL A 86 6.70 -2.66 -8.80
C VAL A 86 7.67 -3.62 -8.11
N HIS A 87 8.24 -3.18 -6.99
CA HIS A 87 9.21 -3.96 -6.24
C HIS A 87 9.24 -3.63 -4.75
N ALA A 88 8.45 -2.66 -4.29
CA ALA A 88 8.26 -2.31 -2.89
C ALA A 88 6.79 -2.51 -2.53
N PHE A 89 6.53 -3.17 -1.40
CA PHE A 89 5.21 -3.55 -0.93
C PHE A 89 5.11 -3.36 0.58
N CYS A 90 3.92 -3.01 1.05
CA CYS A 90 3.54 -3.13 2.45
C CYS A 90 2.53 -4.27 2.56
N GLU A 91 2.91 -5.36 3.21
CA GLU A 91 2.06 -6.54 3.43
C GLU A 91 1.44 -6.47 4.82
N GLY A 92 0.17 -6.82 4.97
CA GLY A 92 -0.51 -6.79 6.27
C GLY A 92 -1.99 -7.10 6.12
N PHE A 93 -2.79 -6.71 7.11
CA PHE A 93 -4.24 -6.86 7.08
C PHE A 93 -4.93 -5.52 6.82
N LEU A 94 -5.90 -5.52 5.91
CA LEU A 94 -6.59 -4.32 5.47
C LEU A 94 -7.50 -3.78 6.58
N ASN A 95 -7.22 -2.58 7.10
CA ASN A 95 -8.06 -1.97 8.11
C ASN A 95 -9.10 -1.05 7.49
N ASP A 96 -8.70 -0.18 6.57
CA ASP A 96 -9.58 0.78 5.90
C ASP A 96 -9.02 1.28 4.56
N ILE A 97 -9.88 1.81 3.70
CA ILE A 97 -9.52 2.42 2.42
C ILE A 97 -10.38 3.67 2.19
N TYR A 98 -9.77 4.72 1.62
CA TYR A 98 -10.42 6.01 1.46
C TYR A 98 -10.27 6.55 0.04
N SER A 99 -11.33 7.21 -0.44
CA SER A 99 -11.34 7.92 -1.72
C SER A 99 -10.47 9.18 -1.71
N GLU A 100 -10.21 9.71 -0.52
CA GLU A 100 -9.43 10.92 -0.28
C GLU A 100 -8.39 10.71 0.82
N GLN A 101 -7.54 11.71 1.01
CA GLN A 101 -6.58 11.74 2.10
C GLN A 101 -7.27 11.82 3.45
N ILE A 102 -6.67 11.19 4.45
CA ILE A 102 -7.12 11.30 5.83
C ILE A 102 -6.23 12.27 6.60
N GLN A 103 -6.87 13.08 7.44
CA GLN A 103 -6.16 13.96 8.37
C GLN A 103 -5.69 13.15 9.58
N PHE A 104 -4.46 13.40 10.00
CA PHE A 104 -3.92 12.79 11.21
C PHE A 104 -4.22 13.68 12.42
N THR A 105 -4.74 13.09 13.48
CA THR A 105 -4.97 13.76 14.77
C THR A 105 -3.77 13.69 15.72
N SER A 106 -2.74 12.94 15.34
CA SER A 106 -1.49 12.76 16.10
C SER A 106 -0.30 12.76 15.16
N PRO A 107 0.90 13.14 15.63
CA PRO A 107 2.13 13.05 14.84
C PRO A 107 2.37 11.62 14.33
N LYS A 108 2.97 11.54 13.15
CA LYS A 108 3.28 10.28 12.46
C LYS A 108 4.72 10.26 12.01
N ILE A 109 5.30 9.06 11.99
CA ILE A 109 6.60 8.87 11.36
C ILE A 109 6.35 8.69 9.86
N GLU A 110 6.82 9.64 9.07
CA GLU A 110 6.74 9.54 7.62
C GLU A 110 7.84 8.61 7.09
N VAL A 111 7.42 7.67 6.27
CA VAL A 111 8.23 6.61 5.68
C VAL A 111 8.13 6.68 4.17
N SER A 112 9.24 6.51 3.48
CA SER A 112 9.28 6.45 2.02
C SER A 112 10.23 5.36 1.53
N TYR A 113 10.23 5.17 0.22
CA TYR A 113 11.10 4.24 -0.47
C TYR A 113 11.49 4.82 -1.83
N ASN A 114 12.79 4.80 -2.14
CA ASN A 114 13.33 5.21 -3.42
C ASN A 114 14.42 4.21 -3.86
N PRO A 115 14.24 3.48 -4.97
CA PRO A 115 15.21 2.47 -5.41
C PRO A 115 16.60 3.03 -5.69
N TYR A 116 16.70 4.28 -6.12
CA TYR A 116 17.97 4.93 -6.45
C TYR A 116 18.74 5.41 -5.22
N PHE A 117 18.09 5.43 -4.06
CA PHE A 117 18.70 5.85 -2.80
C PHE A 117 19.11 4.64 -1.96
N GLN A 118 18.15 3.79 -1.57
CA GLN A 118 18.38 2.68 -0.65
C GLN A 118 17.59 1.42 -1.05
N GLY A 119 17.98 0.27 -0.49
CA GLY A 119 17.35 -1.04 -0.72
C GLY A 119 16.17 -1.35 0.21
N TYR A 120 15.79 -0.42 1.06
CA TYR A 120 14.83 -0.57 2.16
C TYR A 120 13.97 0.68 2.33
N PHE A 121 12.89 0.57 3.10
CA PHE A 121 12.06 1.71 3.49
C PHE A 121 12.77 2.53 4.57
N PHE A 122 12.71 3.85 4.47
CA PHE A 122 13.44 4.75 5.37
C PHE A 122 12.54 5.87 5.91
N LYS A 123 12.86 6.39 7.08
CA LYS A 123 12.20 7.57 7.67
C LYS A 123 12.63 8.82 6.92
N THR A 124 11.68 9.66 6.51
CA THR A 124 12.00 10.81 5.66
C THR A 124 12.78 11.90 6.40
N SER A 125 12.63 11.98 7.72
CA SER A 125 13.27 12.93 8.62
C SER A 125 14.80 12.80 8.67
N ASP A 126 15.31 11.58 8.77
CA ASP A 126 16.74 11.32 9.05
C ASP A 126 17.36 10.27 8.12
N LYS A 127 16.58 9.68 7.20
CA LYS A 127 16.99 8.62 6.26
C LYS A 127 17.43 7.32 6.93
N SER A 128 17.10 7.13 8.22
CA SER A 128 17.30 5.86 8.91
C SER A 128 16.37 4.78 8.36
N GLU A 129 16.84 3.53 8.36
CA GLU A 129 16.02 2.38 7.99
C GLU A 129 14.82 2.25 8.94
N VAL A 130 13.67 1.86 8.38
CA VAL A 130 12.47 1.56 9.14
C VAL A 130 12.53 0.11 9.59
N GLU A 131 12.08 -0.14 10.82
CA GLU A 131 11.92 -1.49 11.33
C GLU A 131 11.13 -2.36 10.33
N PRO A 132 11.49 -3.64 10.15
CA PRO A 132 10.82 -4.49 9.15
C PRO A 132 9.31 -4.64 9.37
N PHE A 133 8.83 -4.34 10.58
CA PHE A 133 7.43 -4.46 10.98
C PHE A 133 6.90 -3.17 11.66
N ALA A 134 5.62 -2.88 11.44
CA ALA A 134 4.90 -1.79 12.10
C ALA A 134 3.48 -2.21 12.51
N LYS A 135 2.98 -1.72 13.64
CA LYS A 135 1.62 -2.05 14.12
C LYS A 135 0.53 -1.54 13.17
N SER A 136 0.72 -0.36 12.60
CA SER A 136 -0.21 0.28 11.66
C SER A 136 0.57 1.09 10.65
N LEU A 137 0.04 1.18 9.43
CA LEU A 137 0.53 2.06 8.39
C LEU A 137 -0.65 2.67 7.64
N VAL A 138 -0.58 3.97 7.39
CA VAL A 138 -1.42 4.64 6.41
C VAL A 138 -0.56 4.98 5.21
N LEU A 139 -0.90 4.46 4.05
CA LEU A 139 -0.32 4.83 2.77
C LEU A 139 -1.19 5.91 2.16
N GLN A 140 -0.65 7.12 1.97
CA GLN A 140 -1.33 8.23 1.30
C GLN A 140 -0.31 9.19 0.70
N HIS A 141 -0.72 10.06 -0.23
CA HIS A 141 0.24 10.82 -1.05
C HIS A 141 1.27 9.86 -1.65
N SER A 142 2.56 10.16 -1.56
CA SER A 142 3.67 9.32 -2.01
C SER A 142 4.43 8.66 -0.85
N CYS A 143 3.85 8.63 0.35
CA CYS A 143 4.50 8.18 1.58
C CYS A 143 3.62 7.20 2.39
N GLY A 144 4.27 6.51 3.32
CA GLY A 144 3.64 5.78 4.40
C GLY A 144 3.75 6.56 5.71
N TYR A 145 2.79 6.36 6.61
CA TYR A 145 2.73 7.02 7.92
C TYR A 145 2.45 5.97 9.00
N ILE A 146 3.43 5.76 9.89
CA ILE A 146 3.34 4.85 11.05
C ILE A 146 2.85 5.66 12.26
#